data_AF-A0A3P2A076-F1
#
_entry.id   AF-A0A3P2A076-F1
#
_cell.length_a   1.000
_cell.length_b   1.000
_cell.length_c   1.000
_cell.angle_alpha   90.00
_cell.angle_beta   90.00
_cell.angle_gamma   90.00
#
_symmetry.space_group_name_H-M   'P 1'
#
loop_
_entity.id
_entity.type
_entity.pdbx_description
1 polymer ?
#
loop_
_entity_poly.entity_id
_entity_poly.type
_entity_poly.pdbx_seq_one_letter_code
_entity_poly.pdbx_strand_id
1 'polypeptide(L)'
;MSVLKGKELRIVGFLCNWCSYGGADTAGVARATQPTDLRIIRVPCSGRIDPLFIVKALLNGADGVLVSGCHPRDCHYAAGNFYARRRLEILKHFLPVLGIDDRRFEYTWVSASEGQRWQQVVTVFTDRIHKLGPAPRLEDHEPLLKVADMALSALRPLGTGQTAALDELKAAIKAKLPELDCVIGWQQGHDAAHTVPLFMKKPEDVDKLVWGPLNVNNPAVYLPSFKGKKVGIVVKGCDSRSVVELLQEDLIRREDVTIFALPCEGTLDMARVEQKLGRYTSIDDVRYDEAGVTIVADGREERFCMVDHAQGKCYGCTTPSAVLADTRLGLPAPVQPGPFTPPELALLDSMSLDERLAFWRGQMERCLRCYACRNACPMCVCRDYCVSDSRDPHWMTQEDSAREKLFFQTIHALHLAGRCTGCGECQRACPVGIPILALRQQIARAVGQLFDDYKPGLNPAHVPPLLGYEVVEKNIHERDWK
;
A
#
# COMPACT_ATOMS: atom_id res chain seq x y z
N MET A 1 -9.51 -20.35 -33.04
CA MET A 1 -8.76 -21.20 -33.98
C MET A 1 -8.03 -22.25 -33.17
N SER A 2 -7.99 -23.48 -33.68
CA SER A 2 -7.44 -24.68 -33.03
C SER A 2 -5.93 -24.58 -32.80
N VAL A 3 -5.43 -25.34 -31.81
CA VAL A 3 -4.05 -25.70 -31.40
C VAL A 3 -3.03 -25.92 -32.55
N LEU A 4 -3.43 -25.82 -33.82
CA LEU A 4 -2.68 -26.25 -35.00
C LEU A 4 -2.00 -25.14 -35.82
N LYS A 5 -1.95 -23.87 -35.37
CA LYS A 5 -1.24 -22.78 -36.11
C LYS A 5 -0.34 -21.86 -35.27
N GLY A 6 -0.06 -22.19 -34.01
CA GLY A 6 0.81 -21.38 -33.14
C GLY A 6 1.01 -22.00 -31.76
N LYS A 7 1.85 -21.37 -30.92
CA LYS A 7 2.05 -21.79 -29.52
C LYS A 7 0.76 -21.54 -28.74
N GLU A 8 0.23 -22.57 -28.06
CA GLU A 8 -0.92 -22.43 -27.17
C GLU A 8 -0.57 -21.45 -26.04
N LEU A 9 -1.30 -20.33 -26.00
CA LEU A 9 -1.21 -19.37 -24.90
C LEU A 9 -2.08 -19.86 -23.75
N ARG A 10 -1.64 -19.62 -22.53
CA ARG A 10 -2.28 -20.15 -21.32
C ARG A 10 -3.22 -19.12 -20.75
N ILE A 11 -4.53 -19.33 -20.90
CA ILE A 11 -5.54 -18.47 -20.29
C ILE A 11 -6.22 -19.21 -19.14
N VAL A 12 -6.26 -18.59 -17.96
CA VAL A 12 -6.95 -19.13 -16.78
C VAL A 12 -8.28 -18.40 -16.59
N GLY A 13 -9.38 -19.14 -16.51
CA GLY A 13 -10.72 -18.60 -16.27
C GLY A 13 -11.23 -18.96 -14.89
N PHE A 14 -11.64 -17.99 -14.08
CA PHE A 14 -12.34 -18.23 -12.81
C PHE A 14 -13.83 -17.95 -12.96
N LEU A 15 -14.67 -18.98 -12.87
CA LEU A 15 -16.11 -18.85 -13.13
C LEU A 15 -16.93 -19.13 -11.88
N CYS A 16 -17.92 -18.28 -11.62
CA CYS A 16 -18.91 -18.58 -10.60
C CYS A 16 -19.75 -19.79 -11.00
N ASN A 17 -20.06 -20.62 -10.01
CA ASN A 17 -20.82 -21.85 -10.15
C ASN A 17 -22.19 -21.66 -10.79
N TRP A 18 -22.90 -20.60 -10.36
CA TRP A 18 -24.34 -20.48 -10.57
C TRP A 18 -24.71 -19.90 -11.93
N CYS A 19 -23.92 -18.95 -12.43
CA CYS A 19 -24.23 -18.21 -13.64
C CYS A 19 -23.22 -18.51 -14.74
N SER A 20 -21.98 -18.04 -14.59
CA SER A 20 -20.98 -18.10 -15.67
C SER A 20 -20.58 -19.52 -16.04
N TYR A 21 -20.45 -20.42 -15.06
CA TYR A 21 -20.19 -21.84 -15.34
C TYR A 21 -21.36 -22.47 -16.10
N GLY A 22 -22.60 -22.16 -15.71
CA GLY A 22 -23.80 -22.55 -16.46
C GLY A 22 -23.85 -21.95 -17.87
N GLY A 23 -23.40 -20.71 -18.06
CA GLY A 23 -23.28 -20.07 -19.38
C GLY A 23 -22.27 -20.79 -20.26
N ALA A 24 -21.14 -21.22 -19.69
CA ALA A 24 -20.16 -22.05 -20.38
C ALA A 24 -20.72 -23.44 -20.75
N ASP A 25 -21.46 -24.09 -19.84
CA ASP A 25 -22.15 -25.36 -20.12
C ASP A 25 -23.19 -25.19 -21.23
N THR A 26 -23.99 -24.13 -21.20
CA THR A 26 -24.98 -23.79 -22.25
C THR A 26 -24.31 -23.61 -23.61
N ALA A 27 -23.15 -22.94 -23.66
CA ALA A 27 -22.37 -22.84 -24.90
C ALA A 27 -21.92 -24.22 -25.42
N GLY A 28 -21.50 -25.11 -24.52
CA GLY A 28 -21.15 -26.50 -24.85
C GLY A 28 -22.34 -27.31 -25.37
N VAL A 29 -23.49 -27.23 -24.71
CA VAL A 29 -24.75 -27.88 -25.12
C VAL A 29 -25.20 -27.39 -26.50
N ALA A 30 -25.08 -26.09 -26.76
CA ALA A 30 -25.38 -25.48 -28.05
C ALA A 30 -24.34 -25.79 -29.14
N ARG A 31 -23.26 -26.54 -28.81
CA ARG A 31 -22.13 -26.83 -29.70
C ARG A 31 -21.50 -25.56 -30.28
N ALA A 32 -21.47 -24.48 -29.49
CA ALA A 32 -20.88 -23.22 -29.89
C ALA A 32 -19.35 -23.35 -29.99
N THR A 33 -18.81 -23.14 -31.19
CA THR A 33 -17.37 -23.21 -31.43
C THR A 33 -16.65 -22.04 -30.77
N GLN A 34 -15.65 -22.31 -29.93
CA GLN A 34 -14.84 -21.30 -29.24
C GLN A 34 -13.35 -21.69 -29.23
N PRO A 35 -12.42 -20.74 -29.03
CA PRO A 35 -11.01 -21.06 -28.82
C PRO A 35 -10.77 -21.99 -27.63
N THR A 36 -9.66 -22.74 -27.67
CA THR A 36 -9.37 -23.81 -26.70
C THR A 36 -8.29 -23.45 -25.68
N ASP A 37 -7.82 -22.21 -25.67
CA ASP A 37 -6.74 -21.69 -24.82
C ASP A 37 -7.14 -21.52 -23.34
N LEU A 38 -8.45 -21.35 -23.08
CA LEU A 38 -8.99 -21.11 -21.75
C LEU A 38 -9.13 -22.42 -20.94
N ARG A 39 -8.67 -22.39 -19.69
CA ARG A 39 -8.87 -23.45 -18.69
C ARG A 39 -9.65 -22.90 -17.50
N ILE A 40 -10.80 -23.51 -17.22
CA ILE A 40 -11.75 -23.02 -16.22
C ILE A 40 -11.45 -23.62 -14.85
N ILE A 41 -11.37 -22.76 -13.84
CA ILE A 41 -11.43 -23.07 -12.41
C ILE A 41 -12.80 -22.61 -11.91
N ARG A 42 -13.60 -23.55 -11.43
CA ARG A 42 -14.93 -23.27 -10.87
C ARG A 42 -14.81 -22.79 -9.43
N VAL A 43 -15.52 -21.71 -9.11
CA VAL A 43 -15.64 -21.20 -7.74
C VAL A 43 -17.12 -21.03 -7.35
N PRO A 44 -17.48 -21.07 -6.07
CA PRO A 44 -18.89 -20.89 -5.67
C PRO A 44 -19.46 -19.53 -6.12
N CYS A 45 -18.67 -18.46 -6.01
CA CYS A 45 -19.07 -17.09 -6.33
C CYS A 45 -17.87 -16.30 -6.85
N SER A 46 -18.09 -15.29 -7.71
CA SER A 46 -17.05 -14.31 -8.04
C SER A 46 -16.57 -13.54 -6.80
N GLY A 47 -17.42 -13.36 -5.79
CA GLY A 47 -17.04 -12.79 -4.48
C GLY A 47 -15.98 -13.60 -3.72
N ARG A 48 -15.76 -14.88 -4.07
CA ARG A 48 -14.68 -15.70 -3.51
C ARG A 48 -13.32 -15.39 -4.13
N ILE A 49 -13.30 -14.74 -5.29
CA ILE A 49 -12.06 -14.44 -6.01
C ILE A 49 -11.27 -13.40 -5.24
N ASP A 50 -10.12 -13.84 -4.74
CA ASP A 50 -9.09 -12.97 -4.23
C ASP A 50 -8.25 -12.45 -5.41
N PRO A 51 -8.01 -11.13 -5.53
CA PRO A 51 -7.09 -10.56 -6.53
C PRO A 51 -5.75 -11.28 -6.65
N LEU A 52 -5.24 -11.87 -5.56
CA LEU A 52 -3.99 -12.60 -5.54
C LEU A 52 -4.01 -13.88 -6.38
N PHE A 53 -5.18 -14.46 -6.65
CA PHE A 53 -5.30 -15.61 -7.54
C PHE A 53 -4.92 -15.23 -8.98
N ILE A 54 -5.35 -14.04 -9.41
CA ILE A 54 -5.02 -13.49 -10.73
C ILE A 54 -3.54 -13.15 -10.82
N VAL A 55 -3.01 -12.44 -9.83
CA VAL A 55 -1.57 -12.10 -9.79
C VAL A 55 -0.71 -13.36 -9.81
N LYS A 56 -1.02 -14.36 -8.98
CA LYS A 56 -0.25 -15.61 -8.92
C LYS A 56 -0.31 -16.37 -10.23
N ALA A 57 -1.47 -16.42 -10.90
CA ALA A 57 -1.60 -17.02 -12.22
C ALA A 57 -0.70 -16.33 -13.25
N LEU A 58 -0.73 -15.00 -13.33
CA LEU A 58 0.09 -14.22 -14.26
C LEU A 58 1.59 -14.39 -13.97
N LEU A 59 2.01 -14.25 -12.70
CA LEU A 59 3.41 -14.43 -12.31
C LEU A 59 3.93 -15.85 -12.54
N ASN A 60 3.05 -16.87 -12.52
CA ASN A 60 3.40 -18.25 -12.82
C ASN A 60 3.30 -18.60 -14.32
N GLY A 61 3.11 -17.61 -15.20
CA GLY A 61 3.18 -17.77 -16.64
C GLY A 61 1.84 -18.03 -17.34
N ALA A 62 0.72 -17.59 -16.76
CA ALA A 62 -0.51 -17.39 -17.54
C ALA A 62 -0.34 -16.16 -18.44
N ASP A 63 -0.77 -16.27 -19.69
CA ASP A 63 -0.72 -15.19 -20.67
C ASP A 63 -1.92 -14.24 -20.55
N GLY A 64 -3.01 -14.74 -19.97
CA GLY A 64 -4.18 -13.96 -19.59
C GLY A 64 -5.03 -14.62 -18.50
N VAL A 65 -5.79 -13.82 -17.78
CA VAL A 65 -6.72 -14.28 -16.74
C VAL A 65 -8.09 -13.64 -16.96
N LEU A 66 -9.13 -14.48 -16.96
CA LEU A 66 -10.53 -14.06 -17.06
C LEU A 66 -11.26 -14.41 -15.75
N VAL A 67 -12.03 -13.48 -15.20
CA VAL A 67 -12.97 -13.77 -14.12
C VAL A 67 -14.40 -13.54 -14.62
N SER A 68 -15.31 -14.48 -14.39
CA SER A 68 -16.71 -14.32 -14.78
C SER A 68 -17.66 -14.65 -13.64
N GLY A 69 -18.63 -13.76 -13.41
CA GLY A 69 -19.67 -13.90 -12.38
C GLY A 69 -21.09 -13.73 -12.91
N CYS A 70 -22.06 -13.77 -11.99
CA CYS A 70 -23.44 -13.38 -12.26
C CYS A 70 -23.52 -11.88 -12.56
N HIS A 71 -24.52 -11.48 -13.36
CA HIS A 71 -24.88 -10.07 -13.54
C HIS A 71 -25.12 -9.39 -12.19
N PRO A 72 -24.78 -8.10 -12.05
CA PRO A 72 -25.17 -7.31 -10.90
C PRO A 72 -26.66 -7.48 -10.59
N ARG A 73 -26.99 -7.66 -9.30
CA ARG A 73 -28.34 -8.00 -8.77
C ARG A 73 -28.77 -9.47 -8.94
N ASP A 74 -28.12 -10.26 -9.79
CA ASP A 74 -28.44 -11.68 -10.00
C ASP A 74 -27.48 -12.62 -9.24
N CYS A 75 -26.72 -12.09 -8.28
CA CYS A 75 -25.82 -12.92 -7.50
C CYS A 75 -26.61 -13.91 -6.65
N HIS A 76 -26.30 -15.20 -6.78
CA HIS A 76 -26.87 -16.25 -5.93
C HIS A 76 -26.68 -15.96 -4.43
N TYR A 77 -25.59 -15.29 -4.07
CA TYR A 77 -25.27 -14.89 -2.70
C TYR A 77 -25.54 -13.40 -2.44
N ALA A 78 -26.54 -12.84 -3.13
CA ALA A 78 -27.00 -11.45 -3.10
C ALA A 78 -25.99 -10.38 -3.55
N ALA A 79 -24.82 -10.28 -2.91
CA ALA A 79 -23.91 -9.15 -3.09
C ALA A 79 -22.45 -9.51 -3.42
N GLY A 80 -22.10 -10.80 -3.48
CA GLY A 80 -20.70 -11.22 -3.66
C GLY A 80 -20.00 -10.64 -4.90
N ASN A 81 -20.74 -10.47 -6.02
CA ASN A 81 -20.20 -9.87 -7.24
C ASN A 81 -19.94 -8.36 -7.13
N PHE A 82 -20.66 -7.62 -6.28
CA PHE A 82 -20.38 -6.20 -6.05
C PHE A 82 -19.06 -5.99 -5.32
N TYR A 83 -18.77 -6.80 -4.29
CA TYR A 83 -17.47 -6.80 -3.64
C TYR A 83 -16.34 -7.21 -4.59
N ALA A 84 -16.58 -8.23 -5.42
CA ALA A 84 -15.62 -8.64 -6.44
C ALA A 84 -15.31 -7.52 -7.42
N ARG A 85 -16.33 -6.81 -7.94
CA ARG A 85 -16.16 -5.71 -8.90
C ARG A 85 -15.15 -4.68 -8.41
N ARG A 86 -15.28 -4.21 -7.17
CA ARG A 86 -14.33 -3.23 -6.58
C ARG A 86 -12.91 -3.76 -6.50
N ARG A 87 -12.74 -4.97 -5.97
CA ARG A 87 -11.42 -5.60 -5.78
C ARG A 87 -10.71 -5.88 -7.11
N LEU A 88 -11.46 -6.38 -8.09
CA LEU A 88 -10.95 -6.73 -9.40
C LEU A 88 -10.63 -5.48 -10.23
N GLU A 89 -11.44 -4.43 -10.16
CA GLU A 89 -11.12 -3.17 -10.85
C GLU A 89 -9.85 -2.53 -10.27
N ILE A 90 -9.70 -2.45 -8.94
CA ILE A 90 -8.45 -1.96 -8.32
C ILE A 90 -7.25 -2.76 -8.81
N LEU A 91 -7.36 -4.10 -8.84
CA LEU A 91 -6.29 -4.95 -9.35
C LEU A 91 -5.94 -4.60 -10.80
N LYS A 92 -6.94 -4.43 -11.66
CA LYS A 92 -6.74 -4.12 -13.08
C LYS A 92 -5.90 -2.85 -13.26
N HIS A 93 -6.22 -1.79 -12.52
CA HIS A 93 -5.45 -0.54 -12.50
C HIS A 93 -4.07 -0.68 -11.87
N PHE A 94 -3.88 -1.69 -10.99
CA PHE A 94 -2.61 -1.96 -10.34
C PHE A 94 -1.65 -2.81 -11.19
N LEU A 95 -2.12 -3.66 -12.11
CA LEU A 95 -1.24 -4.51 -12.93
C LEU A 95 -0.14 -3.74 -13.68
N PRO A 96 -0.40 -2.57 -14.31
CA PRO A 96 0.64 -1.77 -14.97
C PRO A 96 1.73 -1.28 -14.03
N VAL A 97 1.45 -1.17 -12.73
CA VAL A 97 2.45 -0.78 -11.72
C VAL A 97 3.50 -1.87 -11.56
N LEU A 98 3.09 -3.13 -11.68
CA LEU A 98 3.99 -4.29 -11.67
C LEU A 98 4.68 -4.51 -13.03
N GLY A 99 4.39 -3.66 -14.02
CA GLY A 99 4.84 -3.81 -15.41
C GLY A 99 4.05 -4.87 -16.20
N ILE A 100 2.86 -5.26 -15.73
CA ILE A 100 1.97 -6.19 -16.43
C ILE A 100 0.90 -5.39 -17.18
N ASP A 101 0.72 -5.67 -18.47
CA ASP A 101 -0.33 -5.05 -19.28
C ASP A 101 -1.72 -5.40 -18.73
N ASP A 102 -2.52 -4.39 -18.41
CA ASP A 102 -3.84 -4.55 -17.79
C ASP A 102 -4.83 -5.31 -18.69
N ARG A 103 -4.58 -5.32 -20.01
CA ARG A 103 -5.37 -6.04 -21.00
C ARG A 103 -5.22 -7.57 -20.88
N ARG A 104 -4.21 -8.06 -20.13
CA ARG A 104 -4.03 -9.48 -19.79
C ARG A 104 -4.98 -9.97 -18.71
N PHE A 105 -5.70 -9.08 -18.04
CA PHE A 105 -6.71 -9.44 -17.06
C PHE A 105 -8.05 -8.78 -17.40
N GLU A 106 -9.13 -9.55 -17.33
CA GLU A 106 -10.49 -9.01 -17.48
C GLU A 106 -11.46 -9.70 -16.53
N TYR A 107 -12.49 -8.97 -16.11
CA TYR A 107 -13.63 -9.56 -15.43
C TYR A 107 -14.94 -9.20 -16.14
N THR A 108 -15.93 -10.09 -16.06
CA THR A 108 -17.22 -9.86 -16.71
C THR A 108 -18.37 -10.63 -16.08
N TRP A 109 -19.58 -10.41 -16.59
CA TRP A 109 -20.82 -10.96 -16.09
C TRP A 109 -21.55 -11.71 -17.21
N VAL A 110 -21.88 -12.98 -16.93
CA VAL A 110 -22.54 -13.91 -17.85
C VAL A 110 -23.51 -14.77 -17.04
N SER A 111 -24.79 -14.73 -17.39
CA SER A 111 -25.84 -15.57 -16.83
C SER A 111 -25.78 -17.02 -17.35
N ALA A 112 -26.51 -17.92 -16.69
CA ALA A 112 -26.54 -19.34 -17.08
C ALA A 112 -27.14 -19.59 -18.47
N SER A 113 -28.05 -18.72 -18.93
CA SER A 113 -28.70 -18.82 -20.25
C SER A 113 -27.91 -18.14 -21.38
N GLU A 114 -26.81 -17.47 -21.07
CA GLU A 114 -26.07 -16.62 -22.01
C GLU A 114 -24.90 -17.36 -22.70
N GLY A 115 -25.17 -18.54 -23.27
CA GLY A 115 -24.14 -19.34 -23.96
C GLY A 115 -23.48 -18.63 -25.15
N GLN A 116 -24.24 -17.85 -25.92
CA GLN A 116 -23.70 -17.06 -27.03
C GLN A 116 -22.78 -15.93 -26.55
N ARG A 117 -23.18 -15.23 -25.47
CA ARG A 117 -22.34 -14.20 -24.84
C ARG A 117 -21.06 -14.83 -24.30
N TRP A 118 -21.13 -15.98 -23.65
CA TRP A 118 -19.94 -16.71 -23.19
C TRP A 118 -18.97 -16.99 -24.35
N GLN A 119 -19.46 -17.57 -25.45
CA GLN A 119 -18.66 -17.83 -26.65
C GLN A 119 -17.98 -16.54 -27.18
N GLN A 120 -18.72 -15.43 -27.23
CA GLN A 120 -18.22 -14.13 -27.66
C GLN A 120 -17.11 -13.63 -26.72
N VAL A 121 -17.33 -13.65 -25.41
CA VAL A 121 -16.34 -13.25 -24.39
C VAL A 121 -15.04 -14.03 -24.56
N VAL A 122 -15.12 -15.37 -24.62
CA VAL A 122 -13.94 -16.22 -24.76
C VAL A 122 -13.21 -15.93 -26.07
N THR A 123 -13.95 -15.78 -27.18
CA THR A 123 -13.35 -15.49 -28.48
C THR A 123 -12.61 -14.16 -28.48
N VAL A 124 -13.27 -13.08 -28.05
CA VAL A 124 -12.70 -11.73 -28.03
C VAL A 124 -11.51 -11.65 -27.06
N PHE A 125 -11.62 -12.27 -25.89
CA PHE A 125 -10.52 -12.26 -24.92
C PHE A 125 -9.33 -13.07 -25.43
N THR A 126 -9.55 -14.27 -25.97
CA THR A 126 -8.46 -15.07 -26.54
C THR A 126 -7.78 -14.34 -27.70
N ASP A 127 -8.54 -13.75 -28.62
CA ASP A 127 -7.96 -12.98 -29.73
C ASP A 127 -7.13 -11.79 -29.24
N ARG A 128 -7.57 -11.12 -28.16
CA ARG A 128 -6.79 -10.06 -27.49
C ARG A 128 -5.48 -10.59 -26.95
N ILE A 129 -5.49 -11.71 -26.22
CA ILE A 129 -4.27 -12.31 -25.66
C ILE A 129 -3.32 -12.77 -26.77
N HIS A 130 -3.83 -13.35 -27.85
CA HIS A 130 -3.02 -13.71 -29.02
C HIS A 130 -2.36 -12.49 -29.69
N LYS A 131 -3.06 -11.35 -29.77
CA LYS A 131 -2.49 -10.08 -30.27
C LYS A 131 -1.39 -9.53 -29.36
N LEU A 132 -1.53 -9.70 -28.04
CA LEU A 132 -0.50 -9.29 -27.07
C LEU A 132 0.70 -10.25 -27.06
N GLY A 133 0.52 -11.48 -27.52
CA GLY A 133 1.55 -12.53 -27.48
C GLY A 133 1.82 -13.05 -26.06
N PRO A 134 2.85 -13.90 -25.90
CA PRO A 134 3.24 -14.46 -24.61
C PRO A 134 3.47 -13.38 -23.56
N ALA A 135 3.05 -13.63 -22.32
CA ALA A 135 3.30 -12.69 -21.22
C ALA A 135 4.80 -12.58 -20.91
N PRO A 136 5.34 -11.36 -20.75
CA PRO A 136 6.71 -11.16 -20.31
C PRO A 136 6.90 -11.76 -18.91
N ARG A 137 8.02 -12.47 -18.69
CA ARG A 137 8.37 -12.97 -17.36
C ARG A 137 9.34 -12.02 -16.69
N LEU A 138 9.22 -11.90 -15.37
CA LEU A 138 10.13 -11.06 -14.58
C LEU A 138 11.59 -11.49 -14.78
N GLU A 139 11.81 -12.80 -14.86
CA GLU A 139 13.13 -13.44 -15.00
C GLU A 139 13.79 -13.20 -16.37
N ASP A 140 13.05 -12.71 -17.36
CA ASP A 140 13.56 -12.49 -18.72
C ASP A 140 14.16 -11.07 -18.93
N HIS A 141 14.02 -10.15 -17.96
CA HIS A 141 14.40 -8.73 -18.11
C HIS A 141 15.72 -8.39 -17.42
N GLU A 142 16.66 -7.71 -18.05
CA GLU A 142 17.88 -7.26 -17.33
C GLU A 142 17.53 -6.36 -16.12
N PRO A 143 18.10 -6.61 -14.92
CA PRO A 143 17.83 -5.80 -13.72
C PRO A 143 18.09 -4.31 -13.92
N LEU A 144 17.10 -3.47 -13.57
CA LEU A 144 17.22 -2.02 -13.66
C LEU A 144 17.21 -1.38 -12.27
N LEU A 145 18.26 -0.65 -11.93
CA LEU A 145 18.36 0.15 -10.70
C LEU A 145 18.40 1.63 -11.06
N LYS A 146 17.24 2.29 -11.04
CA LYS A 146 17.11 3.75 -11.17
C LYS A 146 16.70 4.34 -9.81
N VAL A 147 17.20 5.52 -9.49
CA VAL A 147 16.78 6.31 -8.32
C VAL A 147 16.09 7.57 -8.83
N ALA A 148 15.11 8.07 -8.08
CA ALA A 148 14.44 9.32 -8.44
C ALA A 148 15.40 10.49 -8.15
N ASP A 149 15.92 11.12 -9.19
CA ASP A 149 16.82 12.28 -9.12
C ASP A 149 16.12 13.50 -9.74
N MET A 150 15.04 13.95 -9.10
CA MET A 150 14.24 15.09 -9.55
C MET A 150 14.30 16.20 -8.50
N ALA A 151 14.38 17.46 -8.95
CA ALA A 151 14.25 18.61 -8.07
C ALA A 151 12.89 18.59 -7.37
N LEU A 152 12.89 18.68 -6.04
CA LEU A 152 11.72 18.41 -5.21
C LEU A 152 11.04 19.71 -4.79
N SER A 153 9.84 19.96 -5.30
CA SER A 153 8.96 20.99 -4.74
C SER A 153 8.06 20.38 -3.68
N ALA A 154 8.00 21.00 -2.50
CA ALA A 154 7.10 20.59 -1.43
C ALA A 154 5.82 21.45 -1.46
N LEU A 155 4.67 20.86 -1.12
CA LEU A 155 3.38 21.57 -1.00
C LEU A 155 3.32 22.57 0.17
N ARG A 156 4.33 22.55 1.04
CA ARG A 156 4.45 23.39 2.24
C ARG A 156 5.92 23.52 2.63
N PRO A 157 6.29 24.52 3.43
CA PRO A 157 7.63 24.58 4.02
C PRO A 157 7.95 23.30 4.80
N LEU A 158 9.14 22.76 4.56
CA LEU A 158 9.70 21.65 5.32
C LEU A 158 10.71 22.19 6.33
N GLY A 159 10.67 21.67 7.54
CA GLY A 159 11.44 22.18 8.68
C GLY A 159 11.60 21.11 9.77
N THR A 160 11.93 21.54 10.98
CA THR A 160 12.42 20.65 12.05
C THR A 160 11.51 20.60 13.28
N GLY A 161 10.30 21.15 13.18
CA GLY A 161 9.28 21.09 14.23
C GLY A 161 9.35 22.25 15.23
N GLN A 162 9.86 23.41 14.81
CA GLN A 162 10.02 24.58 15.69
C GLN A 162 8.67 25.16 16.16
N THR A 163 7.59 24.93 15.41
CA THR A 163 6.23 25.36 15.77
C THR A 163 5.52 24.44 16.78
N ALA A 164 6.19 23.39 17.26
CA ALA A 164 5.62 22.42 18.19
C ALA A 164 5.74 22.89 19.64
N ALA A 165 4.62 22.89 20.35
CA ALA A 165 4.55 23.26 21.77
C ALA A 165 4.79 22.01 22.66
N LEU A 166 6.03 21.51 22.64
CA LEU A 166 6.38 20.23 23.28
C LEU A 166 6.22 20.25 24.80
N ASP A 167 6.57 21.35 25.46
CA ASP A 167 6.48 21.45 26.92
C ASP A 167 5.04 21.46 27.41
N GLU A 168 4.15 22.17 26.70
CA GLU A 168 2.71 22.15 26.92
C GLU A 168 2.14 20.75 26.67
N LEU A 169 2.65 20.03 25.66
CA LEU A 169 2.24 18.66 25.40
C LEU A 169 2.66 17.74 26.54
N LYS A 170 3.90 17.85 27.03
CA LYS A 170 4.39 17.09 28.18
C LYS A 170 3.52 17.35 29.41
N ALA A 171 3.14 18.60 29.67
CA ALA A 171 2.23 18.95 30.75
C ALA A 171 0.83 18.30 30.58
N ALA A 172 0.25 18.36 29.38
CA ALA A 172 -1.03 17.73 29.07
C ALA A 172 -0.99 16.20 29.23
N ILE A 173 0.11 15.57 28.81
CA ILE A 173 0.35 14.14 28.99
C ILE A 173 0.41 13.79 30.48
N LYS A 174 1.21 14.52 31.27
CA LYS A 174 1.33 14.28 32.72
C LYS A 174 -0.02 14.40 33.44
N ALA A 175 -0.86 15.34 33.04
CA ALA A 175 -2.19 15.52 33.60
C ALA A 175 -3.13 14.34 33.31
N LYS A 176 -3.02 13.73 32.12
CA LYS A 176 -3.89 12.62 31.68
C LYS A 176 -3.35 11.22 32.00
N LEU A 177 -2.05 11.10 32.24
CA LEU A 177 -1.37 9.83 32.50
C LEU A 177 -2.01 8.98 33.61
N PRO A 178 -2.53 9.54 34.74
CA PRO A 178 -3.19 8.73 35.77
C PRO A 178 -4.44 7.97 35.31
N GLU A 179 -5.05 8.38 34.19
CA GLU A 179 -6.24 7.74 33.61
C GLU A 179 -5.89 6.66 32.57
N LEU A 180 -4.60 6.49 32.24
CA LEU A 180 -4.10 5.71 31.12
C LEU A 180 -3.10 4.64 31.58
N ASP A 181 -3.11 3.47 30.94
CA ASP A 181 -2.13 2.40 31.16
C ASP A 181 -0.71 2.81 30.70
N CYS A 182 -0.63 3.59 29.61
CA CYS A 182 0.58 4.24 29.14
C CYS A 182 0.27 5.30 28.08
N VAL A 183 1.27 6.11 27.74
CA VAL A 183 1.25 7.00 26.56
C VAL A 183 2.42 6.64 25.64
N ILE A 184 2.15 6.44 24.35
CA ILE A 184 3.15 6.04 23.35
C ILE A 184 3.66 7.28 22.61
N GLY A 185 4.97 7.47 22.54
CA GLY A 185 5.62 8.57 21.82
C GLY A 185 7.01 8.16 21.33
N TRP A 186 7.97 9.07 21.41
CA TRP A 186 9.35 8.83 20.99
C TRP A 186 10.35 9.28 22.04
N GLN A 187 11.48 8.60 22.13
CA GLN A 187 12.66 9.02 22.88
C GLN A 187 13.89 8.91 21.99
N GLN A 188 15.01 9.45 22.45
CA GLN A 188 16.31 9.21 21.83
C GLN A 188 16.63 7.70 21.81
N GLY A 189 17.16 7.24 20.68
CA GLY A 189 17.52 5.85 20.42
C GLY A 189 18.98 5.56 20.77
N HIS A 190 19.63 4.73 19.94
CA HIS A 190 21.02 4.31 20.15
C HIS A 190 22.09 5.37 19.86
N ASP A 191 21.72 6.44 19.16
CA ASP A 191 22.58 7.58 18.85
C ASP A 191 21.74 8.87 18.79
N ALA A 192 22.36 10.01 18.45
CA ALA A 192 21.67 11.29 18.37
C ALA A 192 20.77 11.46 17.12
N ALA A 193 20.95 10.64 16.07
CA ALA A 193 20.18 10.73 14.82
C ALA A 193 18.95 9.81 14.77
N HIS A 194 18.81 8.90 15.73
CA HIS A 194 17.73 7.92 15.72
C HIS A 194 16.84 8.06 16.95
N THR A 195 15.53 8.04 16.70
CA THR A 195 14.52 7.95 17.76
C THR A 195 13.95 6.53 17.81
N VAL A 196 13.46 6.14 18.98
CA VAL A 196 12.75 4.88 19.20
C VAL A 196 11.42 5.12 19.91
N PRO A 197 10.44 4.22 19.78
CA PRO A 197 9.19 4.32 20.51
C PRO A 197 9.41 4.36 22.04
N LEU A 198 8.75 5.32 22.68
CA LEU A 198 8.73 5.49 24.13
C LEU A 198 7.36 5.09 24.68
N PHE A 199 7.32 4.29 25.74
CA PHE A 199 6.10 3.92 26.46
C PHE A 199 6.11 4.56 27.85
N MET A 200 5.46 5.70 27.97
CA MET A 200 5.41 6.49 29.20
C MET A 200 4.39 5.89 30.16
N LYS A 201 4.83 5.45 31.34
CA LYS A 201 3.93 4.92 32.39
C LYS A 201 3.97 5.74 33.67
N LYS A 202 5.01 6.55 33.85
CA LYS A 202 5.17 7.45 34.99
C LYS A 202 5.46 8.88 34.51
N PRO A 203 5.19 9.91 35.33
CA PRO A 203 5.45 11.29 34.95
C PRO A 203 6.89 11.56 34.49
N GLU A 204 7.88 10.87 35.06
CA GLU A 204 9.30 11.03 34.73
C GLU A 204 9.64 10.45 33.34
N ASP A 205 8.85 9.49 32.84
CA ASP A 205 9.02 8.99 31.48
C ASP A 205 8.65 10.06 30.45
N VAL A 206 7.73 10.97 30.79
CA VAL A 206 7.29 12.04 29.89
C VAL A 206 8.42 13.03 29.61
N ASP A 207 9.38 13.17 30.52
CA ASP A 207 10.52 14.07 30.34
C ASP A 207 11.46 13.60 29.21
N LYS A 208 11.47 12.28 28.95
CA LYS A 208 12.24 11.64 27.86
C LYS A 208 11.60 11.82 26.47
N LEU A 209 10.37 12.34 26.40
CA LEU A 209 9.67 12.55 25.13
C LEU A 209 10.42 13.60 24.30
N VAL A 210 10.78 13.23 23.07
CA VAL A 210 11.44 14.11 22.10
C VAL A 210 10.53 14.36 20.89
N TRP A 211 10.67 15.54 20.29
CA TRP A 211 9.97 15.94 19.07
C TRP A 211 10.90 16.72 18.13
N GLY A 212 10.83 16.41 16.84
CA GLY A 212 11.69 16.99 15.82
C GLY A 212 11.70 16.18 14.51
N PRO A 213 12.68 16.43 13.63
CA PRO A 213 12.72 15.85 12.28
C PRO A 213 13.07 14.35 12.29
N LEU A 214 13.52 13.81 13.43
CA LEU A 214 13.94 12.42 13.59
C LEU A 214 12.82 11.49 14.09
N ASN A 215 11.63 12.04 14.40
CA ASN A 215 10.46 11.27 14.83
C ASN A 215 9.80 10.52 13.66
N VAL A 216 10.55 9.60 13.05
CA VAL A 216 10.17 8.92 11.81
C VAL A 216 9.13 7.83 12.05
N ASN A 217 9.24 7.07 13.15
CA ASN A 217 8.39 5.91 13.42
C ASN A 217 6.91 6.29 13.54
N ASN A 218 6.03 5.37 13.17
CA ASN A 218 4.59 5.51 13.39
C ASN A 218 4.13 4.68 14.60
N PRO A 219 3.85 5.29 15.76
CA PRO A 219 3.50 4.58 16.99
C PRO A 219 2.15 3.87 16.92
N ALA A 220 1.29 4.18 15.94
CA ALA A 220 0.00 3.50 15.78
C ALA A 220 0.14 1.99 15.58
N VAL A 221 1.31 1.52 15.13
CA VAL A 221 1.64 0.09 14.95
C VAL A 221 1.53 -0.75 16.23
N TYR A 222 1.54 -0.11 17.39
CA TYR A 222 1.45 -0.75 18.70
C TYR A 222 0.03 -0.82 19.24
N LEU A 223 -0.88 0.05 18.80
CA LEU A 223 -2.22 0.18 19.39
C LEU A 223 -3.03 -1.14 19.40
N PRO A 224 -3.02 -1.97 18.34
CA PRO A 224 -3.76 -3.24 18.37
C PRO A 224 -3.32 -4.20 19.48
N SER A 225 -2.07 -4.10 19.94
CA SER A 225 -1.54 -4.93 21.03
C SER A 225 -2.06 -4.53 22.42
N PHE A 226 -2.77 -3.41 22.55
CA PHE A 226 -3.32 -2.89 23.81
C PHE A 226 -4.84 -3.09 23.92
N LYS A 227 -5.39 -4.12 23.27
CA LYS A 227 -6.82 -4.43 23.34
C LYS A 227 -7.32 -4.50 24.79
N GLY A 228 -8.34 -3.69 25.11
CA GLY A 228 -8.96 -3.63 26.45
C GLY A 228 -8.22 -2.75 27.47
N LYS A 229 -7.19 -2.01 27.06
CA LYS A 229 -6.46 -1.04 27.89
C LYS A 229 -6.71 0.38 27.42
N LYS A 230 -6.59 1.36 28.32
CA LYS A 230 -6.69 2.78 27.98
C LYS A 230 -5.31 3.33 27.66
N VAL A 231 -5.08 3.76 26.43
CA VAL A 231 -3.74 4.13 25.95
C VAL A 231 -3.75 5.53 25.35
N GLY A 232 -2.77 6.33 25.75
CA GLY A 232 -2.46 7.58 25.07
C GLY A 232 -1.50 7.38 23.90
N ILE A 233 -1.58 8.22 22.88
CA ILE A 233 -0.62 8.21 21.77
C ILE A 233 -0.30 9.64 21.34
N VAL A 234 0.98 9.92 21.15
CA VAL A 234 1.46 11.16 20.53
C VAL A 234 1.56 10.92 19.03
N VAL A 235 0.95 11.77 18.21
CA VAL A 235 0.83 11.57 16.76
C VAL A 235 1.28 12.78 15.95
N LYS A 236 1.97 12.50 14.84
CA LYS A 236 2.04 13.40 13.67
C LYS A 236 0.75 13.29 12.86
N GLY A 237 0.60 14.15 11.85
CA GLY A 237 -0.53 14.07 10.92
C GLY A 237 -0.70 12.71 10.24
N CYS A 238 0.36 12.13 9.69
CA CYS A 238 0.31 10.79 9.08
C CYS A 238 0.06 9.65 10.07
N ASP A 239 0.54 9.77 11.31
CA ASP A 239 0.29 8.80 12.38
C ASP A 239 -1.19 8.82 12.77
N SER A 240 -1.78 10.02 12.90
CA SER A 240 -3.21 10.19 13.22
C SER A 240 -4.13 9.54 12.19
N ARG A 241 -3.79 9.62 10.90
CA ARG A 241 -4.52 8.91 9.83
C ARG A 241 -4.48 7.41 10.04
N SER A 242 -3.38 6.88 10.57
CA SER A 242 -3.25 5.46 10.87
C SER A 242 -4.10 5.07 12.09
N VAL A 243 -4.23 5.95 13.09
CA VAL A 243 -5.18 5.76 14.19
C VAL A 243 -6.62 5.75 13.68
N VAL A 244 -6.98 6.67 12.77
CA VAL A 244 -8.30 6.70 12.14
C VAL A 244 -8.59 5.40 11.39
N GLU A 245 -7.65 4.91 10.60
CA GLU A 245 -7.85 3.67 9.85
C GLU A 245 -8.00 2.44 10.76
N LEU A 246 -7.25 2.38 11.88
CA LEU A 246 -7.44 1.33 12.89
C LEU A 246 -8.84 1.38 13.53
N LEU A 247 -9.42 2.57 13.71
CA LEU A 247 -10.79 2.74 14.19
C LEU A 247 -11.82 2.28 13.14
N GLN A 248 -11.62 2.64 11.87
CA GLN A 248 -12.52 2.27 10.77
C GLN A 248 -12.55 0.75 10.51
N GLU A 249 -11.45 0.06 10.80
CA GLU A 249 -11.32 -1.39 10.70
C GLU A 249 -11.71 -2.13 12.00
N ASP A 250 -12.23 -1.42 13.01
CA ASP A 250 -12.63 -1.97 14.31
C ASP A 250 -11.50 -2.71 15.06
N LEU A 251 -10.25 -2.33 14.78
CA LEU A 251 -9.06 -2.93 15.39
C LEU A 251 -8.73 -2.32 16.75
N ILE A 252 -9.21 -1.10 16.98
CA ILE A 252 -9.12 -0.38 18.25
C ILE A 252 -10.45 0.32 18.50
N ARG A 253 -10.73 0.66 19.77
CA ARG A 253 -11.96 1.36 20.15
C ARG A 253 -11.65 2.82 20.48
N ARG A 254 -12.55 3.74 20.12
CA ARG A 254 -12.31 5.19 20.27
C ARG A 254 -12.20 5.60 21.74
N GLU A 255 -13.00 4.99 22.61
CA GLU A 255 -13.03 5.23 24.05
C GLU A 255 -11.79 4.75 24.81
N ASP A 256 -11.01 3.84 24.20
CA ASP A 256 -9.79 3.30 24.78
C ASP A 256 -8.55 4.14 24.42
N VAL A 257 -8.67 5.13 23.53
CA VAL A 257 -7.51 5.85 22.98
C VAL A 257 -7.61 7.34 23.25
N THR A 258 -6.58 7.91 23.87
CA THR A 258 -6.40 9.37 24.01
C THR A 258 -5.32 9.86 23.06
N ILE A 259 -5.61 10.84 22.22
CA ILE A 259 -4.74 11.25 21.12
C ILE A 259 -4.17 12.64 21.40
N PHE A 260 -2.85 12.72 21.56
CA PHE A 260 -2.07 13.93 21.71
C PHE A 260 -1.39 14.26 20.38
N ALA A 261 -1.50 15.51 19.91
CA ALA A 261 -0.99 15.88 18.59
C ALA A 261 -0.14 17.15 18.62
N LEU A 262 0.96 17.10 17.86
CA LEU A 262 1.80 18.24 17.53
C LEU A 262 1.88 18.40 15.99
N PRO A 263 2.05 19.64 15.48
CA PRO A 263 2.28 19.86 14.06
C PRO A 263 3.63 19.26 13.64
N CYS A 264 3.65 18.69 12.43
CA CYS A 264 4.83 18.08 11.84
C CYS A 264 5.32 18.94 10.67
N GLU A 265 6.60 19.33 10.70
CA GLU A 265 7.24 20.10 9.62
C GLU A 265 7.97 19.22 8.61
N GLY A 266 7.97 17.91 8.79
CA GLY A 266 8.69 16.97 7.94
C GLY A 266 9.51 16.01 8.79
N THR A 267 10.00 14.96 8.15
CA THR A 267 10.90 14.00 8.79
C THR A 267 12.08 13.74 7.89
N LEU A 268 13.28 13.68 8.46
CA LEU A 268 14.54 13.49 7.76
C LEU A 268 14.62 12.07 7.16
N ASP A 269 15.21 11.96 5.97
CA ASP A 269 15.50 10.70 5.30
C ASP A 269 16.97 10.33 5.51
N MET A 270 17.24 9.47 6.49
CA MET A 270 18.60 9.03 6.78
C MET A 270 19.28 8.36 5.59
N ALA A 271 18.54 7.72 4.68
CA ALA A 271 19.15 7.13 3.49
C ALA A 271 19.72 8.18 2.54
N ARG A 272 19.09 9.36 2.45
CA ARG A 272 19.62 10.50 1.66
C ARG A 272 20.77 11.19 2.36
N VAL A 273 20.68 11.33 3.68
CA VAL A 273 21.75 11.88 4.52
C VAL A 273 23.01 11.02 4.40
N GLU A 274 22.88 9.70 4.49
CA GLU A 274 23.99 8.74 4.39
C GLU A 274 24.68 8.75 3.02
N GLN A 275 23.97 9.04 1.94
CA GLN A 275 24.58 9.21 0.62
C GLN A 275 25.60 10.35 0.60
N LYS A 276 25.38 11.41 1.39
CA LYS A 276 26.30 12.56 1.49
C LYS A 276 27.29 12.44 2.66
N LEU A 277 26.88 11.93 3.82
CA LEU A 277 27.79 11.66 4.95
C LEU A 277 28.86 10.61 4.59
N GLY A 278 28.50 9.65 3.74
CA GLY A 278 29.35 8.51 3.43
C GLY A 278 29.52 7.59 4.64
N ARG A 279 30.66 6.91 4.71
CA ARG A 279 30.95 5.96 5.80
C ARG A 279 31.35 6.70 7.07
N TYR A 280 30.73 6.33 8.19
CA TYR A 280 31.05 6.80 9.54
C TYR A 280 31.01 5.64 10.54
N THR A 281 31.55 5.84 11.75
CA THR A 281 31.54 4.85 12.84
C THR A 281 30.54 5.22 13.94
N SER A 282 30.51 6.49 14.33
CA SER A 282 29.53 7.02 15.30
C SER A 282 28.93 8.34 14.83
N ILE A 283 27.69 8.57 15.26
CA ILE A 283 27.06 9.90 15.24
C ILE A 283 27.19 10.47 16.65
N ASP A 284 28.00 11.51 16.78
CA ASP A 284 28.39 12.07 18.06
C ASP A 284 27.36 13.09 18.55
N ASP A 285 26.76 13.84 17.62
CA ASP A 285 25.82 14.91 17.95
C ASP A 285 24.89 15.21 16.76
N VAL A 286 23.68 15.70 17.07
CA VAL A 286 22.72 16.20 16.10
C VAL A 286 22.07 17.47 16.62
N ARG A 287 22.16 18.53 15.82
CA ARG A 287 21.56 19.84 16.12
C ARG A 287 20.66 20.22 14.97
N TYR A 288 19.58 20.95 15.23
CA TYR A 288 18.72 21.43 14.17
C TYR A 288 18.14 22.81 14.49
N ASP A 289 18.00 23.61 13.45
CA ASP A 289 17.30 24.91 13.45
C ASP A 289 16.06 24.82 12.57
N GLU A 290 15.39 25.94 12.29
CA GLU A 290 14.14 25.97 11.52
C GLU A 290 14.22 25.25 10.15
N ALA A 291 15.36 25.33 9.45
CA ALA A 291 15.47 24.91 8.05
C ALA A 291 16.25 23.61 7.84
N GLY A 292 17.12 23.23 8.78
CA GLY A 292 18.06 22.14 8.54
C GLY A 292 18.53 21.41 9.78
N VAL A 293 19.14 20.26 9.50
CA VAL A 293 19.75 19.37 10.50
C VAL A 293 21.25 19.34 10.26
N THR A 294 22.01 19.58 11.31
CA THR A 294 23.47 19.43 11.35
C THR A 294 23.81 18.15 12.11
N ILE A 295 24.58 17.27 11.47
CA ILE A 295 25.01 15.99 12.04
C ILE A 295 26.53 16.01 12.18
N VAL A 296 27.02 15.66 13.37
CA VAL A 296 28.45 15.45 13.63
C VAL A 296 28.70 13.95 13.68
N ALA A 297 29.48 13.44 12.73
CA ALA A 297 29.82 12.02 12.63
C ALA A 297 31.34 11.82 12.55
N ASP A 298 31.89 11.06 13.49
CA ASP A 298 33.35 10.94 13.71
C ASP A 298 34.05 12.32 13.77
N GLY A 299 33.44 13.30 14.44
CA GLY A 299 33.91 14.69 14.51
C GLY A 299 33.76 15.52 13.23
N ARG A 300 33.25 14.96 12.13
CA ARG A 300 32.95 15.70 10.89
C ARG A 300 31.55 16.28 10.95
N GLU A 301 31.44 17.59 10.81
CA GLU A 301 30.17 18.32 10.83
C GLU A 301 29.64 18.52 9.41
N GLU A 302 28.40 18.09 9.16
CA GLU A 302 27.72 18.25 7.88
C GLU A 302 26.29 18.76 8.09
N ARG A 303 25.85 19.66 7.21
CA ARG A 303 24.50 20.25 7.24
C ARG A 303 23.62 19.73 6.10
N PHE A 304 22.36 19.45 6.45
CA PHE A 304 21.32 18.92 5.58
C PHE A 304 20.09 19.83 5.61
N CYS A 305 19.73 20.37 4.45
CA CYS A 305 18.49 21.13 4.30
C CYS A 305 17.29 20.18 4.27
N MET A 306 16.24 20.50 5.03
CA MET A 306 15.00 19.69 5.05
C MET A 306 14.31 19.65 3.69
N VAL A 307 14.47 20.68 2.85
CA VAL A 307 13.93 20.72 1.49
C VAL A 307 14.52 19.62 0.62
N ASP A 308 15.78 19.24 0.82
CA ASP A 308 16.45 18.25 -0.05
C ASP A 308 16.50 16.85 0.59
N HIS A 309 16.47 16.78 1.93
CA HIS A 309 16.73 15.55 2.68
C HIS A 309 15.52 15.05 3.49
N ALA A 310 14.32 15.58 3.28
CA ALA A 310 13.12 15.00 3.88
C ALA A 310 12.74 13.66 3.21
N GLN A 311 11.96 12.86 3.92
CA GLN A 311 11.36 11.64 3.36
C GLN A 311 10.43 11.98 2.19
N GLY A 312 10.44 11.17 1.12
CA GLY A 312 9.60 11.37 -0.08
C GLY A 312 8.11 11.63 0.21
N LYS A 313 7.57 11.02 1.28
CA LYS A 313 6.19 11.23 1.75
C LYS A 313 5.88 12.67 2.17
N CYS A 314 6.88 13.43 2.63
CA CYS A 314 6.71 14.75 3.23
C CYS A 314 6.45 15.84 2.18
N TYR A 315 7.02 15.70 0.98
CA TYR A 315 6.88 16.65 -0.13
C TYR A 315 5.42 16.83 -0.57
N GLY A 316 4.65 15.74 -0.55
CA GLY A 316 3.23 15.71 -0.88
C GLY A 316 2.28 15.73 0.32
N CYS A 317 2.80 16.04 1.51
CA CYS A 317 1.99 15.94 2.72
C CYS A 317 0.97 17.08 2.80
N THR A 318 -0.31 16.71 2.65
CA THR A 318 -1.45 17.63 2.82
C THR A 318 -1.99 17.67 4.25
N THR A 319 -1.40 16.91 5.17
CA THR A 319 -1.90 16.73 6.53
C THR A 319 -0.77 16.97 7.55
N PRO A 320 -0.24 18.20 7.70
CA PRO A 320 0.83 18.51 8.64
C PRO A 320 0.38 18.46 10.11
N SER A 321 -0.93 18.45 10.36
CA SER A 321 -1.52 18.32 11.70
C SER A 321 -2.40 17.07 11.76
N ALA A 322 -2.71 16.60 12.96
CA ALA A 322 -3.55 15.41 13.14
C ALA A 322 -4.95 15.57 12.51
N VAL A 323 -5.51 14.51 11.96
CA VAL A 323 -6.93 14.49 11.52
C VAL A 323 -7.84 14.36 12.73
N LEU A 324 -7.44 13.51 13.69
CA LEU A 324 -8.14 13.24 14.93
C LEU A 324 -7.18 13.49 16.10
N ALA A 325 -7.62 14.25 17.11
CA ALA A 325 -6.87 14.51 18.33
C ALA A 325 -7.83 14.90 19.47
N ASP A 326 -7.50 14.53 20.71
CA ASP A 326 -8.14 15.03 21.93
C ASP A 326 -7.45 16.31 22.41
N THR A 327 -6.12 16.31 22.36
CA THR A 327 -5.27 17.47 22.67
C THR A 327 -4.43 17.82 21.45
N ARG A 328 -4.54 19.06 20.98
CA ARG A 328 -3.73 19.59 19.88
C ARG A 328 -3.03 20.86 20.33
N LEU A 329 -1.73 20.89 20.16
CA LEU A 329 -0.88 22.00 20.56
C LEU A 329 0.06 22.39 19.42
N GLY A 330 0.42 23.67 19.34
CA GLY A 330 1.18 24.23 18.22
C GLY A 330 0.33 24.53 16.97
N LEU A 331 0.93 25.24 16.02
CA LEU A 331 0.28 25.67 14.78
C LEU A 331 0.93 24.99 13.56
N PRO A 332 0.17 24.27 12.72
CA PRO A 332 0.74 23.65 11.54
C PRO A 332 1.08 24.67 10.45
N ALA A 333 2.14 24.39 9.69
CA ALA A 333 2.45 25.15 8.49
C ALA A 333 1.28 25.10 7.48
N PRO A 334 0.95 26.22 6.82
CA PRO A 334 -0.10 26.26 5.82
C PRO A 334 0.25 25.34 4.64
N VAL A 335 -0.73 24.56 4.18
CA VAL A 335 -0.61 23.71 3.00
C VAL A 335 -1.10 24.49 1.79
N GLN A 336 -0.27 24.60 0.76
CA GLN A 336 -0.74 25.14 -0.51
C GLN A 336 -1.44 24.04 -1.32
N PRO A 337 -2.70 24.25 -1.73
CA PRO A 337 -3.38 23.29 -2.59
C PRO A 337 -2.72 23.27 -3.97
N GLY A 338 -2.40 22.08 -4.46
CA GLY A 338 -1.82 21.89 -5.78
C GLY A 338 -1.65 20.42 -6.14
N PRO A 339 -1.56 20.08 -7.43
CA PRO A 339 -1.23 18.73 -7.86
C PRO A 339 0.20 18.41 -7.41
N PHE A 340 0.38 17.25 -6.78
CA PHE A 340 1.69 16.75 -6.40
C PHE A 340 1.78 15.25 -6.64
N THR A 341 2.88 14.84 -7.27
CA THR A 341 3.23 13.45 -7.47
C THR A 341 4.55 13.19 -6.75
N PRO A 342 4.61 12.25 -5.79
CA PRO A 342 5.86 11.88 -5.15
C PRO A 342 6.94 11.48 -6.16
N PRO A 343 8.23 11.75 -5.90
CA PRO A 343 9.31 11.58 -6.88
C PRO A 343 9.43 10.13 -7.35
N GLU A 344 9.38 9.19 -6.41
CA GLU A 344 9.43 7.76 -6.71
C GLU A 344 8.20 7.31 -7.52
N LEU A 345 7.06 7.97 -7.34
CA LEU A 345 5.85 7.71 -8.12
C LEU A 345 5.98 8.24 -9.55
N ALA A 346 6.49 9.46 -9.70
CA ALA A 346 6.74 10.10 -11.00
C ALA A 346 7.77 9.31 -11.83
N LEU A 347 8.82 8.79 -11.19
CA LEU A 347 9.80 7.91 -11.82
C LEU A 347 9.11 6.66 -12.41
N LEU A 348 8.28 5.97 -11.63
CA LEU A 348 7.53 4.82 -12.15
C LEU A 348 6.60 5.22 -13.29
N ASP A 349 5.93 6.37 -13.19
CA ASP A 349 5.04 6.88 -14.24
C ASP A 349 5.74 7.13 -15.58
N SER A 350 7.01 7.51 -15.55
CA SER A 350 7.82 7.71 -16.76
C SER A 350 8.31 6.42 -17.44
N MET A 351 8.22 5.28 -16.76
CA MET A 351 8.70 3.99 -17.29
C MET A 351 7.66 3.30 -18.16
N SER A 352 8.12 2.69 -19.25
CA SER A 352 7.36 1.67 -19.98
C SER A 352 7.09 0.42 -19.12
N LEU A 353 6.16 -0.45 -19.55
CA LEU A 353 5.85 -1.69 -18.82
C LEU A 353 7.09 -2.61 -18.66
N ASP A 354 7.89 -2.74 -19.71
CA ASP A 354 9.12 -3.56 -19.70
C ASP A 354 10.18 -2.95 -18.76
N GLU A 355 10.34 -1.62 -18.79
CA GLU A 355 11.23 -0.93 -17.83
C GLU A 355 10.76 -1.09 -16.39
N ARG A 356 9.43 -1.10 -16.14
CA ARG A 356 8.88 -1.36 -14.79
C ARG A 356 9.15 -2.78 -14.33
N LEU A 357 9.01 -3.78 -15.21
CA LEU A 357 9.36 -5.17 -14.89
C LEU A 357 10.86 -5.28 -14.54
N ALA A 358 11.73 -4.72 -15.39
CA ALA A 358 13.17 -4.66 -15.17
C ALA A 358 13.52 -3.95 -13.84
N PHE A 359 12.82 -2.85 -13.55
CA PHE A 359 12.99 -2.10 -12.31
C PHE A 359 12.63 -2.94 -11.09
N TRP A 360 11.44 -3.55 -11.09
CA TRP A 360 11.03 -4.39 -9.96
C TRP A 360 11.90 -5.64 -9.82
N ARG A 361 12.37 -6.23 -10.91
CA ARG A 361 13.37 -7.31 -10.84
C ARG A 361 14.60 -6.86 -10.07
N GLY A 362 15.23 -5.76 -10.49
CA GLY A 362 16.44 -5.24 -9.84
C GLY A 362 16.21 -4.88 -8.36
N GLN A 363 15.07 -4.25 -8.04
CA GLN A 363 14.73 -3.96 -6.65
C GLN A 363 14.50 -5.22 -5.81
N MET A 364 13.83 -6.23 -6.36
CA MET A 364 13.53 -7.46 -5.63
C MET A 364 14.74 -8.38 -5.48
N GLU A 365 15.70 -8.37 -6.41
CA GLU A 365 16.99 -9.07 -6.24
C GLU A 365 17.76 -8.57 -5.00
N ARG A 366 17.65 -7.28 -4.68
CA ARG A 366 18.26 -6.67 -3.48
C ARG A 366 17.49 -6.98 -2.19
N CYS A 367 16.23 -7.40 -2.27
CA CYS A 367 15.39 -7.58 -1.10
C CYS A 367 15.86 -8.79 -0.28
N LEU A 368 16.17 -8.55 1.00
CA LEU A 368 16.62 -9.58 1.95
C LEU A 368 15.49 -10.43 2.54
N ARG A 369 14.22 -10.16 2.16
CA ARG A 369 13.03 -10.82 2.70
C ARG A 369 12.95 -10.83 4.24
N CYS A 370 13.51 -9.80 4.90
CA CYS A 370 13.52 -9.67 6.36
C CYS A 370 12.18 -9.25 6.99
N TYR A 371 11.18 -8.91 6.16
CA TYR A 371 9.84 -8.47 6.57
C TYR A 371 9.78 -7.23 7.47
N ALA A 372 10.84 -6.43 7.57
CA ALA A 372 10.82 -5.16 8.30
C ALA A 372 9.71 -4.22 7.80
N CYS A 373 9.50 -4.18 6.47
CA CYS A 373 8.44 -3.39 5.85
C CYS A 373 7.01 -3.80 6.29
N ARG A 374 6.80 -5.08 6.61
CA ARG A 374 5.54 -5.63 7.15
C ARG A 374 5.39 -5.26 8.62
N ASN A 375 6.43 -5.53 9.42
CA ASN A 375 6.40 -5.35 10.87
C ASN A 375 6.29 -3.87 11.28
N ALA A 376 6.80 -2.95 10.46
CA ALA A 376 6.67 -1.52 10.69
C ALA A 376 5.31 -0.94 10.22
N CYS A 377 4.49 -1.69 9.49
CA CYS A 377 3.23 -1.21 8.97
C CYS A 377 2.13 -1.25 10.05
N PRO A 378 1.47 -0.11 10.37
CA PRO A 378 0.39 -0.10 11.35
C PRO A 378 -0.87 -0.84 10.87
N MET A 379 -1.05 -0.95 9.55
CA MET A 379 -2.21 -1.62 8.93
C MET A 379 -1.98 -3.11 8.66
N CYS A 380 -0.79 -3.64 8.97
CA CYS A 380 -0.53 -5.07 8.86
C CYS A 380 -0.85 -5.77 10.19
N VAL A 381 -2.09 -6.24 10.30
CA VAL A 381 -2.67 -6.74 11.57
C VAL A 381 -2.86 -8.26 11.63
N CYS A 382 -2.73 -8.97 10.51
CA CYS A 382 -2.80 -10.44 10.47
C CYS A 382 -1.53 -11.13 10.99
N ARG A 383 -0.94 -10.63 12.09
CA ARG A 383 0.38 -11.04 12.58
C ARG A 383 0.44 -12.52 13.00
N ASP A 384 -0.66 -13.05 13.52
CA ASP A 384 -0.71 -14.44 14.01
C ASP A 384 -0.83 -15.48 12.87
N TYR A 385 -1.39 -15.07 11.72
CA TYR A 385 -1.62 -15.93 10.56
C TYR A 385 -1.19 -15.24 9.27
N CYS A 386 0.03 -14.69 9.27
CA CYS A 386 0.57 -14.01 8.11
C CYS A 386 0.98 -15.01 7.03
N VAL A 387 0.64 -14.72 5.78
CA VAL A 387 1.05 -15.55 4.63
C VAL A 387 2.56 -15.67 4.44
N SER A 388 3.32 -14.72 4.98
CA SER A 388 4.79 -14.76 4.97
C SER A 388 5.37 -15.82 5.91
N ASP A 389 4.60 -16.19 6.94
CA ASP A 389 5.04 -17.04 8.04
C ASP A 389 4.27 -18.38 8.06
N SER A 390 3.07 -18.42 7.47
CA SER A 390 2.23 -19.61 7.41
C SER A 390 2.74 -20.65 6.40
N ARG A 391 2.69 -21.91 6.82
CA ARG A 391 2.90 -23.09 5.96
C ARG A 391 1.59 -23.71 5.49
N ASP A 392 0.47 -23.33 6.09
CA ASP A 392 -0.87 -23.80 5.74
C ASP A 392 -1.90 -22.64 5.83
N PRO A 393 -2.45 -22.17 4.69
CA PRO A 393 -2.13 -22.61 3.34
C PRO A 393 -0.72 -22.20 2.92
N HIS A 394 -0.01 -23.07 2.21
CA HIS A 394 1.30 -22.79 1.62
C HIS A 394 1.16 -21.87 0.38
N TRP A 395 0.77 -20.62 0.60
CA TRP A 395 0.49 -19.66 -0.47
C TRP A 395 1.75 -19.05 -1.09
N MET A 396 2.80 -18.93 -0.28
CA MET A 396 4.10 -18.41 -0.66
C MET A 396 5.16 -19.48 -0.44
N THR A 397 6.05 -19.67 -1.41
CA THR A 397 7.17 -20.59 -1.25
C THR A 397 8.27 -19.94 -0.41
N GLN A 398 9.18 -20.76 0.13
CA GLN A 398 10.38 -20.28 0.84
C GLN A 398 11.53 -19.93 -0.12
N GLU A 399 11.33 -20.07 -1.43
CA GLU A 399 12.34 -19.71 -2.43
C GLU A 399 12.64 -18.21 -2.38
N ASP A 400 13.91 -17.85 -2.47
CA ASP A 400 14.37 -16.46 -2.40
C ASP A 400 14.49 -15.79 -3.77
N SER A 401 13.56 -16.09 -4.68
CA SER A 401 13.56 -15.53 -6.04
C SER A 401 12.98 -14.11 -6.08
N ALA A 402 13.41 -13.31 -7.06
CA ALA A 402 12.85 -11.98 -7.31
C ALA A 402 11.32 -12.03 -7.53
N ARG A 403 10.83 -13.09 -8.18
CA ARG A 403 9.39 -13.33 -8.39
C ARG A 403 8.64 -13.50 -7.08
N GLU A 404 9.11 -14.35 -6.16
CA GLU A 404 8.42 -14.56 -4.88
C GLU A 404 8.51 -13.32 -3.98
N LYS A 405 9.63 -12.58 -4.04
CA LYS A 405 9.78 -11.29 -3.35
C LYS A 405 8.82 -10.23 -3.92
N LEU A 406 8.66 -10.16 -5.24
CA LEU A 406 7.67 -9.29 -5.87
C LEU A 406 6.25 -9.70 -5.48
N PHE A 407 5.96 -11.00 -5.47
CA PHE A 407 4.65 -11.51 -5.08
C PHE A 407 4.32 -11.14 -3.63
N PHE A 408 5.27 -11.26 -2.70
CA PHE A 408 5.11 -10.75 -1.33
C PHE A 408 4.75 -9.27 -1.30
N GLN A 409 5.49 -8.44 -2.04
CA GLN A 409 5.23 -7.00 -2.08
C GLN A 409 3.87 -6.68 -2.68
N THR A 410 3.43 -7.43 -3.70
CA THR A 410 2.10 -7.33 -4.27
C THR A 410 1.01 -7.72 -3.28
N ILE A 411 1.19 -8.82 -2.52
CA ILE A 411 0.27 -9.21 -1.45
C ILE A 411 0.12 -8.08 -0.45
N HIS A 412 1.25 -7.59 0.06
CA HIS A 412 1.24 -6.51 1.04
C HIS A 412 0.60 -5.23 0.47
N ALA A 413 0.84 -4.89 -0.79
CA ALA A 413 0.23 -3.72 -1.41
C ALA A 413 -1.30 -3.89 -1.56
N LEU A 414 -1.77 -5.03 -2.07
CA LEU A 414 -3.20 -5.30 -2.28
C LEU A 414 -3.99 -5.41 -0.96
N HIS A 415 -3.41 -6.00 0.09
CA HIS A 415 -4.03 -6.02 1.43
C HIS A 415 -4.18 -4.62 2.04
N LEU A 416 -3.40 -3.65 1.57
CA LEU A 416 -3.45 -2.25 1.99
C LEU A 416 -4.27 -1.36 1.04
N ALA A 417 -4.88 -1.91 -0.01
CA ALA A 417 -5.75 -1.16 -0.90
C ALA A 417 -6.91 -0.54 -0.11
N GLY A 418 -7.03 0.78 -0.15
CA GLY A 418 -8.02 1.51 0.62
C GLY A 418 -7.68 1.73 2.11
N ARG A 419 -6.52 1.24 2.58
CA ARG A 419 -6.07 1.36 3.99
C ARG A 419 -4.74 2.09 4.17
N CYS A 420 -3.90 2.14 3.12
CA CYS A 420 -2.58 2.75 3.24
C CYS A 420 -2.67 4.27 3.46
N THR A 421 -2.21 4.73 4.63
CA THR A 421 -2.17 6.15 4.99
C THR A 421 -0.98 6.92 4.41
N GLY A 422 -0.06 6.23 3.72
CA GLY A 422 1.13 6.84 3.14
C GLY A 422 2.20 7.24 4.16
N CYS A 423 2.21 6.64 5.36
CA CYS A 423 3.16 6.99 6.42
C CYS A 423 4.63 6.63 6.13
N GLY A 424 4.93 5.88 5.07
CA GLY A 424 6.31 5.63 4.61
C GLY A 424 7.16 4.65 5.43
N GLU A 425 6.63 4.12 6.54
CA GLU A 425 7.36 3.21 7.42
C GLU A 425 7.89 1.96 6.72
N CYS A 426 7.15 1.45 5.73
CA CYS A 426 7.55 0.27 4.97
C CYS A 426 8.84 0.48 4.16
N GLN A 427 9.10 1.69 3.66
CA GLN A 427 10.31 2.04 2.93
C GLN A 427 11.43 2.43 3.90
N ARG A 428 11.13 3.25 4.91
CA ARG A 428 12.10 3.64 5.96
C ARG A 428 12.74 2.40 6.61
N ALA A 429 11.95 1.39 6.94
CA ALA A 429 12.44 0.19 7.61
C ALA A 429 13.22 -0.75 6.67
N CYS A 430 13.34 -0.44 5.37
CA CYS A 430 14.05 -1.30 4.42
C CYS A 430 15.57 -1.08 4.53
N PRO A 431 16.36 -2.09 4.95
CA PRO A 431 17.81 -1.93 5.12
C PRO A 431 18.58 -1.73 3.80
N VAL A 432 17.93 -2.02 2.67
CA VAL A 432 18.50 -1.86 1.32
C VAL A 432 17.79 -0.74 0.53
N GLY A 433 16.94 0.06 1.18
CA GLY A 433 16.34 1.25 0.56
C GLY A 433 15.48 0.99 -0.68
N ILE A 434 14.73 -0.12 -0.72
CA ILE A 434 13.79 -0.37 -1.83
C ILE A 434 12.63 0.63 -1.75
N PRO A 435 12.20 1.26 -2.85
CA PRO A 435 11.12 2.25 -2.87
C PRO A 435 9.71 1.61 -2.76
N ILE A 436 9.52 0.82 -1.70
CA ILE A 436 8.31 0.03 -1.41
C ILE A 436 7.09 0.94 -1.24
N LEU A 437 7.26 2.17 -0.75
CA LEU A 437 6.16 3.12 -0.59
C LEU A 437 5.53 3.50 -1.93
N ALA A 438 6.31 3.59 -3.00
CA ALA A 438 5.82 3.93 -4.33
C ALA A 438 4.75 2.94 -4.81
N LEU A 439 4.94 1.64 -4.56
CA LEU A 439 3.90 0.61 -4.83
C LEU A 439 2.59 0.89 -4.10
N ARG A 440 2.65 1.34 -2.84
CA ARG A 440 1.45 1.60 -2.03
C ARG A 440 0.77 2.90 -2.45
N GLN A 441 1.56 3.91 -2.81
CA GLN A 441 1.05 5.17 -3.35
C GLN A 441 0.38 4.97 -4.71
N GLN A 442 0.90 4.08 -5.56
CA GLN A 442 0.24 3.69 -6.81
C GLN A 442 -1.14 3.06 -6.56
N ILE A 443 -1.25 2.13 -5.61
CA ILE A 443 -2.55 1.56 -5.22
C ILE A 443 -3.48 2.62 -4.65
N ALA A 444 -2.96 3.49 -3.77
CA ALA A 444 -3.75 4.58 -3.21
C ALA A 444 -4.28 5.52 -4.31
N ARG A 445 -3.48 5.78 -5.35
CA ARG A 445 -3.91 6.55 -6.52
C ARG A 445 -5.02 5.85 -7.30
N ALA A 446 -4.90 4.54 -7.56
CA ALA A 446 -5.95 3.77 -8.22
C ALA A 446 -7.25 3.79 -7.40
N VAL A 447 -7.17 3.63 -6.08
CA VAL A 447 -8.32 3.75 -5.17
C VAL A 447 -8.93 5.15 -5.25
N GLY A 448 -8.13 6.21 -5.18
CA GLY A 448 -8.63 7.58 -5.31
C GLY A 448 -9.34 7.85 -6.64
N GLN A 449 -8.81 7.33 -7.75
CA GLN A 449 -9.44 7.47 -9.08
C GLN A 449 -10.79 6.74 -9.17
N LEU A 450 -10.89 5.56 -8.55
CA LEU A 450 -12.10 4.74 -8.61
C LEU A 450 -13.18 5.21 -7.62
N PHE A 451 -12.81 5.77 -6.47
CA PHE A 451 -13.71 6.07 -5.35
C PHE A 451 -13.65 7.55 -4.91
N ASP A 452 -13.88 8.48 -5.84
CA ASP A 452 -14.07 9.92 -5.58
C ASP A 452 -12.96 10.57 -4.72
N ASP A 453 -11.69 10.36 -5.09
CA ASP A 453 -10.48 10.83 -4.38
C ASP A 453 -10.40 10.33 -2.93
N TYR A 454 -10.92 9.13 -2.64
CA TYR A 454 -10.82 8.51 -1.33
C TYR A 454 -9.35 8.40 -0.86
N LYS A 455 -9.10 8.92 0.33
CA LYS A 455 -7.78 8.89 1.00
C LYS A 455 -7.92 8.25 2.39
N PRO A 456 -7.21 7.14 2.65
CA PRO A 456 -7.29 6.43 3.93
C PRO A 456 -6.96 7.34 5.12
N GLY A 457 -7.74 7.20 6.20
CA GLY A 457 -7.58 7.93 7.45
C GLY A 457 -7.87 9.43 7.46
N LEU A 458 -8.43 10.03 6.40
CA LEU A 458 -8.76 11.47 6.37
C LEU A 458 -10.12 11.85 6.96
N ASN A 459 -11.09 10.93 6.91
CA ASN A 459 -12.41 11.16 7.51
C ASN A 459 -12.79 9.95 8.37
N PRO A 460 -12.82 10.10 9.72
CA PRO A 460 -13.19 9.00 10.62
C PRO A 460 -14.58 8.42 10.40
N ALA A 461 -15.50 9.18 9.80
CA ALA A 461 -16.86 8.73 9.55
C ALA A 461 -17.03 7.96 8.23
N HIS A 462 -16.02 7.94 7.35
CA HIS A 462 -16.12 7.20 6.09
C HIS A 462 -15.97 5.70 6.31
N VAL A 463 -16.64 4.92 5.46
CA VAL A 463 -16.40 3.49 5.34
C VAL A 463 -15.35 3.27 4.25
N PRO A 464 -14.24 2.55 4.53
CA PRO A 464 -13.25 2.20 3.51
C PRO A 464 -13.90 1.53 2.27
N PRO A 465 -13.51 1.89 1.04
CA PRO A 465 -14.18 1.43 -0.19
C PRO A 465 -14.27 -0.09 -0.33
N LEU A 466 -13.32 -0.83 0.25
CA LEU A 466 -13.27 -2.29 0.19
C LEU A 466 -14.03 -3.01 1.31
N LEU A 467 -14.50 -2.29 2.33
CA LEU A 467 -15.40 -2.83 3.36
C LEU A 467 -16.88 -2.72 2.95
N GLY A 468 -17.22 -1.79 2.06
CA GLY A 468 -18.56 -1.62 1.50
C GLY A 468 -18.68 -2.11 0.05
N TYR A 469 -19.89 -1.95 -0.50
CA TYR A 469 -20.18 -2.06 -1.92
C TYR A 469 -21.27 -1.06 -2.31
N GLU A 470 -21.33 -0.72 -3.59
CA GLU A 470 -22.45 0.05 -4.16
C GLU A 470 -23.16 -0.81 -5.22
N VAL A 471 -24.43 -0.54 -5.50
CA VAL A 471 -25.11 -1.22 -6.63
C VAL A 471 -24.54 -0.70 -7.95
N VAL A 472 -24.33 0.62 -8.04
CA VAL A 472 -23.77 1.31 -9.20
C VAL A 472 -22.54 2.09 -8.73
N GLU A 473 -21.39 1.87 -9.37
CA GLU A 473 -20.21 2.69 -9.12
C GLU A 473 -20.17 3.80 -10.17
N LYS A 474 -19.83 5.01 -9.73
CA LYS A 474 -19.70 6.16 -10.61
C LYS A 474 -18.55 6.01 -11.62
N ASN A 475 -17.43 5.43 -11.18
CA ASN A 475 -16.19 5.36 -11.97
C ASN A 475 -15.81 3.93 -12.38
N ILE A 476 -16.65 2.93 -12.10
CA ILE A 476 -16.46 1.55 -12.57
C ILE A 476 -17.57 1.21 -13.56
N HIS A 477 -17.20 1.12 -14.83
CA HIS A 477 -18.14 0.89 -15.92
C HIS A 477 -18.05 -0.54 -16.44
N GLU A 478 -19.20 -1.15 -16.68
CA GLU A 478 -19.27 -2.45 -17.36
C GLU A 478 -18.83 -2.30 -18.81
N ARG A 479 -18.07 -3.30 -19.28
CA ARG A 479 -17.50 -3.30 -20.63
C ARG A 479 -18.35 -4.12 -21.57
N ASP A 480 -18.59 -3.55 -22.75
CA ASP A 480 -19.18 -4.26 -23.89
C ASP A 480 -18.12 -5.15 -24.54
N TRP A 481 -18.49 -6.40 -24.85
CA TRP A 481 -17.64 -7.36 -25.56
C TRP A 481 -17.84 -7.31 -27.08
N LYS A 482 -17.86 -6.09 -27.64
CA LYS A 482 -18.05 -5.86 -29.08
C LYS A 482 -16.79 -6.13 -29.90
#